data_AF-A0A382ATD8-F1
#
_entry.id   AF-A0A382ATD8-F1
#
_cell.length_a   1.000
_cell.length_b   1.000
_cell.length_c   1.000
_cell.angle_alpha   90.00
_cell.angle_beta   90.00
_cell.angle_gamma   90.00
#
_symmetry.space_group_name_H-M   'P 1'
#
loop_
_entity.id
_entity.type
_entity.pdbx_description
1 polymer ?
#
loop_
_entity_poly.entity_id
_entity_poly.type
_entity_poly.pdbx_seq_one_letter_code
_entity_poly.pdbx_strand_id
1 'polypeptide(L)'
;MLVKLLKWQSVLLIIILSSVACSKDSDEEYSGGGTTASSAKFLISSTIPEDQATGVSLFTSVVIGFNNDVNSSSVSGNNFSLSSNGIAVPAKLFN
;
A
#
# COMPACT_ATOMS: atom_id res chain seq x y z
N MET A 1 43.94 2.55 57.10
CA MET A 1 43.72 3.09 55.72
C MET A 1 43.12 2.07 54.75
N LEU A 2 43.42 0.76 54.92
CA LEU A 2 42.95 -0.34 54.05
C LEU A 2 41.41 -0.50 53.93
N VAL A 3 40.66 -0.37 55.03
CA VAL A 3 39.19 -0.50 55.03
C VAL A 3 38.45 0.62 54.28
N LYS A 4 39.10 1.78 54.09
CA LYS A 4 38.51 2.93 53.39
C LYS A 4 38.66 2.79 51.87
N LEU A 5 39.72 2.12 51.42
CA LEU A 5 39.92 1.72 50.03
C LEU A 5 38.98 0.58 49.63
N LEU A 6 38.76 -0.42 50.50
CA LEU A 6 37.83 -1.52 50.20
C LEU A 6 36.37 -1.06 50.04
N LYS A 7 35.92 -0.08 50.84
CA LYS A 7 34.59 0.52 50.69
C LYS A 7 34.42 1.37 49.42
N TRP A 8 35.48 2.02 48.94
CA TRP A 8 35.43 2.83 47.72
C TRP A 8 35.46 1.95 46.46
N GLN A 9 36.23 0.86 46.47
CA GLN A 9 36.27 -0.12 45.39
C GLN A 9 34.94 -0.90 45.26
N SER A 10 34.23 -1.19 46.36
CA SER A 10 32.88 -1.79 46.31
C SER A 10 31.85 -0.90 45.63
N VAL A 11 31.93 0.43 45.79
CA VAL A 11 31.02 1.36 45.13
C VAL A 11 31.30 1.41 43.62
N LEU A 12 32.58 1.33 43.22
CA LEU A 12 32.97 1.26 41.81
C LEU A 12 32.50 -0.05 41.14
N LEU A 13 32.58 -1.18 41.86
CA LEU A 13 32.13 -2.48 41.34
C LEU A 13 30.59 -2.56 41.16
N ILE A 14 29.83 -1.88 42.02
CA ILE A 14 28.35 -1.81 41.93
C ILE A 14 27.90 -0.93 40.75
N ILE A 15 28.65 0.12 40.41
CA ILE A 15 28.33 1.01 39.27
C ILE A 15 28.56 0.33 37.92
N ILE A 16 29.48 -0.63 37.83
CA ILE A 16 29.82 -1.32 36.58
C ILE A 16 28.85 -2.49 36.27
N LEU A 17 28.17 -3.05 37.27
CA LEU A 17 27.25 -4.18 37.08
C LEU A 17 25.83 -3.78 36.64
N SER A 18 25.47 -2.49 36.61
CA SER A 18 24.10 -2.05 36.31
C SER A 18 23.84 -1.69 34.84
N SER A 19 24.84 -1.74 33.95
CA SER A 19 24.71 -1.27 32.56
C SER A 19 24.60 -2.37 31.50
N VAL A 20 24.50 -3.65 31.87
CA VAL A 20 24.22 -4.73 30.90
C VAL A 20 23.15 -5.67 31.43
N ALA A 21 21.95 -5.13 31.64
CA ALA A 21 20.72 -5.91 31.65
C ALA A 21 19.71 -5.22 30.74
N CYS A 22 20.01 -5.19 29.43
CA CYS A 22 18.95 -5.15 28.44
C CYS A 22 18.24 -6.50 28.54
N SER A 23 17.18 -6.56 29.36
CA SER A 23 16.12 -7.54 29.14
C SER A 23 15.75 -7.41 27.67
N LYS A 24 15.97 -8.49 26.93
CA LYS A 24 15.64 -8.59 25.51
C LYS A 24 14.13 -8.79 25.44
N ASP A 25 13.36 -7.76 25.82
CA ASP A 25 11.98 -7.63 25.35
C ASP A 25 12.12 -7.12 23.92
N SER A 26 11.87 -8.03 22.99
CA SER A 26 11.82 -7.76 21.56
C SER A 26 10.61 -6.88 21.27
N ASP A 27 10.70 -5.62 21.65
CA ASP A 27 9.81 -4.57 21.15
C ASP A 27 10.46 -4.03 19.89
N GLU A 28 10.12 -4.68 18.78
CA GLU A 28 10.46 -4.26 17.42
C GLU A 28 9.98 -2.81 17.23
N GLU A 29 10.88 -1.83 17.30
CA GLU A 29 10.56 -0.44 16.97
C GLU A 29 10.41 -0.34 15.45
N TYR A 30 9.20 -0.63 14.96
CA TYR A 30 8.83 -0.31 13.60
C TYR A 30 8.71 1.21 13.50
N SER A 31 9.83 1.87 13.21
CA SER A 31 9.86 3.25 12.76
C SER A 31 9.27 3.30 11.35
N GLY A 32 7.95 3.16 11.29
CA GLY A 32 7.14 3.29 10.09
C GLY A 32 7.11 4.74 9.66
N GLY A 33 8.23 5.24 9.14
CA GLY A 33 8.31 6.46 8.34
C GLY A 33 7.58 6.24 7.01
N GLY A 34 6.27 6.00 7.07
CA GLY A 34 5.41 5.97 5.90
C GLY A 34 5.27 7.40 5.41
N THR A 35 6.05 7.77 4.40
CA THR A 35 5.68 8.89 3.55
C THR A 35 4.28 8.58 3.03
N THR A 36 3.26 9.28 3.55
CA THR A 36 1.94 9.31 2.94
C THR A 36 2.09 10.02 1.61
N ALA A 37 2.52 9.28 0.59
CA ALA A 37 2.37 9.71 -0.77
C ALA A 37 0.90 10.07 -0.93
N SER A 38 0.62 11.34 -1.21
CA SER A 38 -0.70 11.77 -1.62
C SER A 38 -1.04 11.02 -2.89
N SER A 39 -1.72 9.89 -2.74
CA SER A 39 -2.17 9.08 -3.85
C SER A 39 -3.28 9.87 -4.52
N ALA A 40 -2.97 10.49 -5.65
CA ALA A 40 -3.98 11.10 -6.50
C ALA A 40 -5.04 10.02 -6.76
N LYS A 41 -6.30 10.31 -6.42
CA LYS A 41 -7.39 9.33 -6.52
C LYS A 41 -7.46 8.82 -7.95
N PHE A 42 -7.33 7.51 -8.14
CA PHE A 42 -7.52 6.86 -9.43
C PHE A 42 -9.01 6.83 -9.77
N LEU A 43 -9.40 7.42 -10.89
CA LEU A 43 -10.79 7.67 -11.28
C LEU A 43 -11.00 7.38 -12.76
N ILE A 44 -12.24 7.02 -13.10
CA ILE A 44 -12.73 7.07 -14.47
C ILE A 44 -12.97 8.55 -14.80
N SER A 45 -12.33 9.04 -15.86
CA SER A 45 -12.47 10.41 -16.35
C SER A 45 -13.50 10.54 -17.47
N SER A 46 -13.78 9.46 -18.21
CA SER A 46 -14.77 9.45 -19.28
C SER A 46 -15.24 8.03 -19.62
N THR A 47 -16.43 7.94 -20.21
CA THR A 47 -16.97 6.71 -20.81
C THR A 47 -17.59 7.05 -22.16
N ILE A 48 -17.35 6.19 -23.15
CA ILE A 48 -18.01 6.23 -24.46
C ILE A 48 -18.58 4.84 -24.70
N PRO A 49 -19.88 4.69 -24.99
CA PRO A 49 -20.91 5.72 -24.87
C PRO A 49 -20.98 6.32 -23.46
N GLU A 50 -21.49 7.55 -23.36
CA GLU A 50 -21.80 8.14 -22.05
C GLU A 50 -22.87 7.31 -21.33
N ASP A 51 -22.90 7.40 -20.00
CA ASP A 51 -23.96 6.75 -19.23
C ASP A 51 -25.34 7.21 -19.70
N GLN A 52 -26.28 6.26 -19.80
CA GLN A 52 -27.63 6.46 -20.35
C GLN A 52 -27.68 6.97 -21.81
N ALA A 53 -26.61 6.83 -22.59
CA ALA A 53 -26.66 7.14 -24.02
C ALA A 53 -27.74 6.32 -24.74
N THR A 54 -28.54 7.00 -25.56
CA THR A 54 -29.55 6.38 -26.42
C THR A 54 -29.12 6.49 -27.89
N GLY A 55 -29.66 5.65 -28.77
CA GLY A 55 -29.32 5.68 -30.19
C GLY A 55 -27.86 5.30 -30.50
N VAL A 56 -27.20 4.57 -29.60
CA VAL A 56 -25.83 4.09 -29.80
C VAL A 56 -25.81 3.08 -30.95
N SER A 57 -24.88 3.26 -31.90
CA SER A 57 -24.67 2.32 -33.00
C SER A 57 -24.27 0.93 -32.48
N LEU A 58 -24.78 -0.12 -33.14
CA LEU A 58 -24.45 -1.51 -32.83
C LEU A 58 -22.96 -1.85 -32.98
N PHE A 59 -22.21 -1.00 -33.70
CA PHE A 59 -20.78 -1.17 -33.96
C PHE A 59 -19.90 -0.27 -33.08
N THR A 60 -20.47 0.45 -32.12
CA THR A 60 -19.72 1.30 -31.20
C THR A 60 -18.91 0.45 -30.22
N SER A 61 -17.62 0.77 -30.09
CA SER A 61 -16.77 0.22 -29.03
C SER A 61 -17.00 0.96 -27.71
N VAL A 62 -16.92 0.22 -26.60
CA VAL A 62 -16.89 0.83 -25.27
C VAL A 62 -15.47 1.31 -24.97
N VAL A 63 -15.31 2.59 -24.65
CA VAL A 63 -14.04 3.22 -24.29
C VAL A 63 -14.14 3.81 -22.89
N ILE A 64 -13.15 3.51 -22.05
CA ILE A 64 -13.07 4.03 -20.68
C ILE A 64 -11.78 4.84 -20.57
N GLY A 65 -11.89 6.13 -20.26
CA GLY A 65 -10.75 6.99 -19.97
C GLY A 65 -10.48 7.03 -18.47
N PHE A 66 -9.21 6.92 -18.08
CA PHE A 66 -8.77 7.08 -16.68
C PHE A 66 -8.01 8.39 -16.52
N ASN A 67 -8.04 8.95 -15.32
CA ASN A 67 -7.29 10.17 -15.01
C ASN A 67 -5.78 9.93 -14.77
N ASN A 68 -5.33 8.69 -14.87
CA ASN A 68 -3.93 8.27 -14.80
C ASN A 68 -3.71 7.14 -15.82
N ASP A 69 -2.46 6.96 -16.24
CA ASP A 69 -2.09 5.88 -17.15
C ASP A 69 -2.39 4.49 -16.54
N VAL A 70 -2.90 3.60 -17.38
CA VAL A 70 -3.13 2.19 -17.04
C VAL A 70 -2.08 1.34 -17.74
N ASN A 71 -1.44 0.45 -16.99
CA ASN A 71 -0.54 -0.54 -17.58
C ASN A 71 -1.36 -1.54 -18.41
N SER A 72 -1.24 -1.48 -19.74
CA SER A 72 -2.01 -2.32 -20.66
C SER A 72 -1.79 -3.82 -20.48
N SER A 73 -0.63 -4.26 -19.97
CA SER A 73 -0.38 -5.68 -19.70
C SER A 73 -1.13 -6.20 -18.48
N SER A 74 -1.61 -5.30 -17.61
CA SER A 74 -2.43 -5.64 -16.45
C SER A 74 -3.92 -5.77 -16.79
N VAL A 75 -4.37 -5.32 -17.96
CA VAL A 75 -5.78 -5.38 -18.36
C VAL A 75 -6.06 -6.73 -19.02
N SER A 76 -7.00 -7.49 -18.47
CA SER A 76 -7.33 -8.84 -18.93
C SER A 76 -8.81 -9.17 -18.69
N GLY A 77 -9.31 -10.25 -19.30
CA GLY A 77 -10.67 -10.73 -19.03
C GLY A 77 -10.93 -11.15 -17.58
N ASN A 78 -9.89 -11.23 -16.74
CA ASN A 78 -10.03 -11.56 -15.32
C ASN A 78 -10.37 -10.34 -14.47
N ASN A 79 -10.02 -9.13 -14.93
CA ASN A 79 -10.27 -7.87 -14.22
C ASN A 79 -11.14 -6.89 -15.00
N PHE A 80 -11.53 -7.26 -16.22
CA PHE A 80 -12.50 -6.54 -17.03
C PHE A 80 -13.64 -7.47 -17.43
N SER A 81 -14.88 -7.03 -17.20
CA SER A 81 -16.08 -7.76 -17.63
C SER A 81 -17.06 -6.81 -18.30
N LEU A 82 -17.78 -7.32 -19.30
CA LEU A 82 -18.89 -6.63 -19.96
C LEU A 82 -20.17 -7.40 -19.68
N SER A 83 -21.23 -6.70 -19.32
CA SER A 83 -22.54 -7.32 -19.09
C SER A 83 -23.65 -6.47 -19.69
N SER A 84 -24.75 -7.13 -20.03
CA SER A 84 -26.00 -6.50 -20.45
C SER A 84 -27.11 -6.99 -19.53
N ASN A 85 -27.76 -6.04 -18.83
CA ASN A 85 -28.80 -6.35 -17.84
C ASN A 85 -28.37 -7.40 -16.79
N GLY A 86 -27.11 -7.34 -16.34
CA GLY A 86 -26.55 -8.26 -15.36
C GLY A 86 -26.09 -9.61 -15.92
N ILE A 87 -26.25 -9.87 -17.22
CA ILE A 87 -25.76 -11.08 -17.89
C ILE A 87 -24.43 -10.78 -18.57
N ALA A 88 -23.39 -11.56 -18.24
CA ALA A 88 -22.08 -11.43 -18.87
C ALA A 88 -22.18 -11.69 -20.38
N VAL A 89 -21.54 -10.83 -21.18
CA VAL A 89 -21.44 -10.98 -22.64
C VAL A 89 -19.98 -11.08 -23.06
N PRO A 90 -19.67 -11.79 -24.17
CA PRO A 90 -18.30 -11.83 -24.68
C PRO A 90 -17.79 -10.43 -25.03
N ALA A 91 -16.56 -10.13 -24.61
CA ALA A 91 -15.87 -8.91 -24.95
C ALA A 91 -14.48 -9.26 -25.51
N LYS A 92 -14.05 -8.48 -26.51
CA LYS A 92 -12.68 -8.50 -27.00
C LYS A 92 -12.00 -7.23 -26.53
N LEU A 93 -10.93 -7.38 -25.76
CA LEU A 93 -10.10 -6.27 -25.33
C LEU A 93 -9.20 -5.84 -26.50
N PHE A 94 -9.12 -4.53 -26.71
CA PHE A 94 -8.21 -3.89 -27.65
C PHE A 94 -7.36 -2.91 -26.84
N ASN A 95 -6.07 -3.21 -26.71
CA ASN A 95 -5.07 -2.38 -26.05
C ASN A 95 -4.01 -1.93 -27.05
#